data_AF-D7F1B3-F1
#
_entry.id   AF-D7F1B3-F1
#
_cell.length_a   1.000
_cell.length_b   1.000
_cell.length_c   1.000
_cell.angle_alpha   90.00
_cell.angle_beta   90.00
_cell.angle_gamma   90.00
#
_symmetry.space_group_name_H-M   'P 1'
#
loop_
_entity.id
_entity.type
_entity.pdbx_description
1 polymer ?
#
loop_
_entity_poly.entity_id
_entity_poly.type
_entity_poly.pdbx_seq_one_letter_code
_entity_poly.pdbx_strand_id
1 'polypeptide(L)'
;ISPPKTDMDNTILIRDYAAMDRVLREERQYILNITKKIKAAGCNVLLIQKSILRDAVSDLAPHLLAKQKIMVVKDIEREDIEFICKTLGCKPVASLDHFIPECMGTADFAEEIQAGTS
;
A
#
# COMPACT_ATOMS: atom_id res chain seq x y z
N ILE A 1 -3.26 -1.00 -2.00
CA ILE A 1 -3.45 0.45 -2.26
C ILE A 1 -3.92 0.60 -3.70
N SER A 2 -5.22 0.43 -3.90
CA SER A 2 -5.88 0.49 -5.19
C SER A 2 -7.09 1.43 -5.10
N PRO A 3 -7.58 1.94 -6.24
CA PRO A 3 -8.81 2.73 -6.28
C PRO A 3 -9.96 1.98 -5.58
N PRO A 4 -10.94 2.70 -5.00
CA PRO A 4 -12.01 2.09 -4.23
C PRO A 4 -12.86 1.18 -5.11
N LYS A 5 -12.58 -0.13 -5.08
CA LYS A 5 -13.45 -1.17 -5.62
C LYS A 5 -14.25 -1.74 -4.46
N THR A 6 -15.57 -1.53 -4.50
CA THR A 6 -16.52 -2.14 -3.57
C THR A 6 -16.56 -3.65 -3.80
N ASP A 7 -16.83 -4.41 -2.74
CA ASP A 7 -16.92 -5.88 -2.81
C ASP A 7 -18.15 -6.37 -3.59
N MET A 8 -19.12 -5.47 -3.88
CA MET A 8 -20.25 -5.69 -4.78
C MET A 8 -19.96 -5.08 -6.16
N ASP A 9 -20.43 -5.76 -7.22
CA ASP A 9 -20.42 -5.28 -8.60
C ASP A 9 -21.01 -3.86 -8.66
N ASN A 10 -20.18 -2.89 -9.02
CA ASN A 10 -20.55 -1.48 -8.99
C ASN A 10 -20.27 -0.87 -10.36
N THR A 11 -21.32 -0.43 -11.03
CA THR A 11 -21.22 0.17 -12.36
C THR A 11 -21.24 1.69 -12.23
N ILE A 12 -20.09 2.33 -12.49
CA ILE A 12 -20.01 3.79 -12.56
C ILE A 12 -20.55 4.22 -13.93
N LEU A 13 -21.80 4.71 -13.96
CA LEU A 13 -22.39 5.25 -15.19
C LEU A 13 -21.93 6.71 -15.40
N ILE A 14 -20.90 6.90 -16.22
CA ILE A 14 -20.38 8.23 -16.57
C ILE A 14 -21.29 8.83 -17.64
N ARG A 15 -22.07 9.86 -17.28
CA ARG A 15 -23.00 10.53 -18.20
C ARG A 15 -22.37 11.69 -18.98
N ASP A 16 -21.35 12.33 -18.43
CA ASP A 16 -20.72 13.52 -18.99
C ASP A 16 -19.20 13.42 -18.99
N TYR A 17 -18.52 14.00 -20.00
CA TYR A 17 -17.06 14.05 -20.08
C TYR A 17 -16.42 14.76 -18.87
N ALA A 18 -17.07 15.79 -18.31
CA ALA A 18 -16.60 16.47 -17.11
C ALA A 18 -16.63 15.56 -15.85
N ALA A 19 -17.54 14.58 -15.81
CA ALA A 19 -17.61 13.61 -14.73
C ALA A 19 -16.45 12.60 -14.79
N MET A 20 -15.94 12.29 -15.99
CA MET A 20 -14.78 11.41 -16.17
C MET A 20 -13.52 11.98 -15.50
N ASP A 21 -13.22 13.25 -15.74
CA ASP A 21 -12.08 13.94 -15.11
C ASP A 21 -12.21 14.02 -13.59
N ARG A 22 -13.44 14.15 -13.07
CA ARG A 22 -13.70 14.17 -11.64
C ARG A 22 -13.39 12.82 -10.99
N VAL A 23 -13.83 11.72 -11.60
CA VAL A 23 -13.55 10.36 -11.11
C VAL A 23 -12.05 10.10 -11.04
N LEU A 24 -11.31 10.44 -12.10
CA LEU A 24 -9.84 10.29 -12.14
C LEU A 24 -9.12 11.10 -11.06
N ARG A 25 -9.65 12.27 -10.67
CA ARG A 25 -9.09 13.07 -9.56
C ARG A 25 -9.42 12.45 -8.21
N GLU A 26 -10.65 11.98 -8.01
CA GLU A 26 -11.09 11.34 -6.76
C GLU A 26 -10.28 10.08 -6.46
N GLU A 27 -10.01 9.23 -7.47
CA GLU A 27 -9.16 8.04 -7.30
C GLU A 27 -7.72 8.39 -6.88
N ARG A 28 -7.11 9.41 -7.51
CA ARG A 28 -5.76 9.87 -7.12
C ARG A 28 -5.76 10.44 -5.70
N GLN A 29 -6.77 11.25 -5.37
CA GLN A 29 -6.90 11.85 -4.04
C GLN A 29 -7.08 10.77 -2.97
N TYR A 30 -7.82 9.71 -3.27
CA TYR A 30 -7.98 8.56 -2.39
C TYR A 30 -6.64 7.90 -2.08
N ILE A 31 -5.84 7.56 -3.10
CA ILE A 31 -4.50 6.97 -2.92
C ILE A 31 -3.60 7.92 -2.13
N LEU A 32 -3.60 9.22 -2.45
CA LEU A 32 -2.84 10.23 -1.72
C LEU A 32 -3.20 10.30 -0.23
N ASN A 33 -4.48 10.20 0.11
CA ASN A 33 -4.94 10.22 1.50
C ASN A 33 -4.42 8.99 2.27
N ILE A 34 -4.39 7.82 1.63
CA ILE A 34 -3.80 6.61 2.21
C ILE A 34 -2.31 6.79 2.47
N THR A 35 -1.56 7.26 1.47
CA THR A 35 -0.11 7.52 1.61
C THR A 35 0.17 8.52 2.74
N LYS A 36 -0.66 9.56 2.88
CA LYS A 36 -0.54 10.54 3.99
C LYS A 36 -0.77 9.90 5.36
N LYS A 37 -1.77 9.02 5.50
CA LYS A 37 -2.00 8.28 6.76
C LYS A 37 -0.77 7.41 7.12
N ILE A 38 -0.23 6.69 6.15
CA ILE A 38 0.97 5.85 6.34
C ILE A 38 2.16 6.72 6.78
N LYS A 39 2.34 7.88 6.14
CA LYS A 39 3.41 8.82 6.48
C LYS A 39 3.23 9.43 7.88
N ALA A 40 2.00 9.80 8.24
CA ALA A 40 1.68 10.36 9.55
C ALA A 40 1.94 9.35 10.68
N ALA A 41 1.76 8.06 10.41
CA ALA A 41 2.09 7.00 11.35
C ALA A 41 3.60 6.73 11.48
N GLY A 42 4.45 7.38 10.67
CA GLY A 42 5.91 7.31 10.77
C GLY A 42 6.56 6.11 10.07
N CYS A 43 5.80 5.36 9.26
CA CYS A 43 6.31 4.19 8.54
C CYS A 43 7.28 4.60 7.42
N ASN A 44 8.47 3.99 7.40
CA ASN A 44 9.52 4.18 6.39
C ASN A 44 9.61 3.00 5.40
N VAL A 45 9.32 1.78 5.85
CA VAL A 45 9.33 0.55 5.05
C VAL A 45 7.96 -0.12 5.15
N LEU A 46 7.29 -0.25 4.02
CA LEU A 46 5.98 -0.87 3.90
C LEU A 46 6.11 -2.25 3.24
N LEU A 47 5.65 -3.27 3.95
CA LEU A 47 5.60 -4.65 3.50
C LEU A 47 4.16 -4.99 3.11
N ILE A 48 3.93 -5.40 1.87
CA ILE A 48 2.59 -5.72 1.34
C ILE A 48 2.52 -7.20 0.99
N GLN A 49 1.57 -7.90 1.62
CA GLN A 49 1.23 -9.28 1.28
C GLN A 49 0.79 -9.40 -0.18
N LYS A 50 1.24 -10.47 -0.84
CA LYS A 50 0.76 -10.85 -2.18
C LYS A 50 -0.76 -11.02 -2.14
N SER A 51 -1.45 -10.19 -2.90
CA SER A 51 -2.89 -10.33 -3.09
C SER A 51 -3.14 -11.05 -4.41
N ILE A 52 -3.69 -12.26 -4.33
CA ILE A 52 -4.11 -13.05 -5.49
C ILE A 52 -5.50 -12.66 -6.01
N LEU A 53 -6.26 -11.89 -5.22
CA LEU A 53 -7.66 -11.53 -5.52
C LEU A 53 -7.80 -10.09 -6.06
N ARG A 54 -6.81 -9.22 -5.80
CA ARG A 54 -6.82 -7.81 -6.21
C ARG A 54 -5.40 -7.37 -6.52
N ASP A 55 -5.25 -6.42 -7.43
CA ASP A 55 -3.99 -5.69 -7.56
C ASP A 55 -3.66 -5.05 -6.21
N ALA A 56 -2.64 -5.61 -5.54
CA ALA A 56 -2.23 -5.20 -4.22
C ALA A 56 -1.83 -3.71 -4.19
N VAL A 57 -1.36 -3.20 -5.33
CA VAL A 57 -0.89 -1.83 -5.52
C VAL A 57 -1.22 -1.41 -6.97
N SER A 58 -1.90 -0.27 -7.14
CA SER A 58 -2.05 0.35 -8.47
C SER A 58 -0.69 0.90 -8.95
N ASP A 59 -0.40 0.90 -10.25
CA ASP A 59 0.86 1.40 -10.82
C ASP A 59 1.23 2.82 -10.35
N LEU A 60 0.24 3.66 -10.00
CA LEU A 60 0.48 5.02 -9.48
C LEU A 60 0.92 5.05 -8.00
N ALA A 61 0.56 4.05 -7.22
CA ALA A 61 0.83 4.04 -5.78
C ALA A 61 2.31 3.92 -5.40
N PRO A 62 3.18 3.08 -6.01
CA PRO A 62 4.60 3.03 -5.65
C PRO A 62 5.30 4.35 -5.98
N HIS A 63 4.94 5.03 -7.07
CA HIS A 63 5.48 6.34 -7.40
C HIS A 63 5.11 7.41 -6.36
N LEU A 64 3.88 7.40 -5.86
CA LEU A 64 3.43 8.32 -4.82
C LEU A 64 4.09 8.03 -3.45
N LEU A 65 4.29 6.76 -3.11
CA LEU A 65 5.00 6.32 -1.90
C LEU A 65 6.48 6.67 -1.96
N ALA A 66 7.13 6.48 -3.11
CA ALA A 66 8.52 6.85 -3.35
C ALA A 66 8.73 8.37 -3.17
N LYS A 67 7.80 9.20 -3.64
CA LYS A 67 7.84 10.66 -3.42
C LYS A 67 7.78 11.04 -1.93
N GLN A 68 7.14 10.21 -1.10
CA GLN A 68 7.08 10.37 0.36
C GLN A 68 8.26 9.72 1.11
N LYS A 69 9.25 9.18 0.37
CA LYS A 69 10.40 8.44 0.88
C LYS A 69 10.00 7.20 1.70
N ILE A 70 9.01 6.46 1.22
CA ILE A 70 8.59 5.19 1.81
C ILE A 70 9.00 4.08 0.85
N MET A 71 9.83 3.15 1.33
CA MET A 71 10.20 1.94 0.60
C MET A 71 9.03 0.96 0.64
N VAL A 72 8.71 0.33 -0.48
CA VAL A 72 7.58 -0.59 -0.58
C VAL A 72 8.07 -1.91 -1.14
N VAL A 73 7.97 -2.97 -0.35
CA VAL A 73 8.20 -4.35 -0.82
C VAL A 73 6.83 -5.02 -0.98
N LYS A 74 6.52 -5.40 -2.21
CA LYS A 74 5.28 -6.09 -2.57
C LYS A 74 5.54 -7.58 -2.77
N ASP A 75 4.45 -8.34 -2.89
CA ASP A 75 4.46 -9.76 -3.24
C ASP A 75 5.03 -10.70 -2.16
N ILE A 76 4.86 -10.36 -0.89
CA ILE A 76 5.27 -11.21 0.23
C ILE A 76 4.30 -12.39 0.37
N GLU A 77 4.84 -13.62 0.47
CA GLU A 77 4.03 -14.81 0.63
C GLU A 77 3.36 -14.85 2.00
N ARG A 78 2.19 -15.49 2.08
CA ARG A 78 1.43 -15.57 3.34
C ARG A 78 2.19 -16.33 4.42
N GLU A 79 2.96 -17.33 4.01
CA GLU A 79 3.76 -18.18 4.91
C GLU A 79 4.89 -17.39 5.57
N ASP A 80 5.46 -16.40 4.85
CA ASP A 80 6.55 -15.56 5.34
C ASP A 80 6.11 -14.48 6.33
N ILE A 81 4.83 -14.08 6.32
CA ILE A 81 4.33 -13.00 7.20
C ILE A 81 4.56 -13.34 8.67
N GLU A 82 4.31 -14.58 9.08
CA GLU A 82 4.49 -14.97 10.48
C GLU A 82 5.96 -14.91 10.90
N PHE A 83 6.87 -15.28 10.01
CA PHE A 83 8.31 -15.19 10.22
C PHE A 83 8.77 -13.72 10.34
N ILE A 84 8.33 -12.87 9.42
CA ILE A 84 8.66 -11.44 9.40
C ILE A 84 8.12 -10.75 10.66
N CYS A 85 6.87 -11.00 11.04
CA CYS A 85 6.27 -10.41 12.23
C CYS A 85 6.98 -10.84 13.52
N LYS A 86 7.38 -12.11 13.65
CA LYS A 86 8.17 -12.58 14.81
C LYS A 86 9.56 -11.96 14.85
N THR A 87 10.22 -11.80 13.70
CA THR A 87 11.59 -11.30 13.61
C THR A 87 11.67 -9.78 13.83
N LEU A 88 10.76 -9.03 13.23
CA LEU A 88 10.70 -7.56 13.33
C LEU A 88 9.90 -7.06 14.55
N GLY A 89 9.19 -7.96 15.24
CA GLY A 89 8.29 -7.60 16.34
C GLY A 89 7.07 -6.77 15.92
N CYS A 90 6.73 -6.76 14.62
CA CYS A 90 5.60 -6.01 14.08
C CYS A 90 4.31 -6.85 14.09
N LYS A 91 3.17 -6.18 14.16
CA LYS A 91 1.85 -6.81 14.04
C LYS A 91 1.31 -6.62 12.63
N PRO A 92 0.76 -7.67 11.99
CA PRO A 92 0.17 -7.53 10.67
C PRO A 92 -1.10 -6.68 10.75
N VAL A 93 -1.20 -5.65 9.91
CA VAL A 93 -2.34 -4.72 9.89
C VAL A 93 -3.14 -4.92 8.61
N ALA A 94 -4.42 -5.33 8.74
CA ALA A 94 -5.31 -5.58 7.60
C ALA A 94 -6.08 -4.34 7.13
N SER A 95 -6.28 -3.33 7.99
CA SER A 95 -7.00 -2.10 7.65
C SER A 95 -6.19 -0.87 8.01
N LEU A 96 -6.30 0.17 7.19
CA LEU A 96 -5.63 1.45 7.38
C LEU A 96 -6.04 2.17 8.68
N ASP A 97 -7.19 1.84 9.26
CA ASP A 97 -7.66 2.45 10.51
C ASP A 97 -6.96 1.87 11.74
N HIS A 98 -6.40 0.66 11.63
CA HIS A 98 -5.59 0.02 12.67
C HIS A 98 -4.08 0.25 12.46
N PHE A 99 -3.72 1.18 11.58
CA PHE A 99 -2.32 1.50 11.29
C PHE A 99 -1.76 2.46 12.35
N ILE A 100 -1.53 1.92 13.54
CA ILE A 100 -0.96 2.65 14.69
C ILE A 100 0.56 2.40 14.80
N PRO A 101 1.32 3.37 15.34
CA PRO A 101 2.77 3.21 15.57
C PRO A 101 3.13 1.99 16.43
N GLU A 102 2.26 1.60 17.36
CA GLU A 102 2.48 0.44 18.25
C GLU A 102 2.49 -0.91 17.53
N CYS A 103 1.91 -0.98 16.33
CA CYS A 103 1.94 -2.19 15.51
C CYS A 103 3.20 -2.28 14.65
N MET A 104 4.01 -1.22 14.59
CA MET A 104 5.21 -1.18 13.76
C MET A 104 6.40 -1.81 14.48
N GLY A 105 7.25 -2.48 13.69
CA GLY A 105 8.53 -2.99 14.15
C GLY A 105 9.63 -1.94 14.02
N THR A 106 10.77 -2.21 14.63
CA THR A 106 11.97 -1.38 14.54
C THR A 106 13.06 -2.12 13.79
N ALA A 107 13.75 -1.46 12.87
CA ALA A 107 14.92 -1.98 12.17
C ALA A 107 15.99 -0.89 12.10
N ASP A 108 17.25 -1.26 12.38
CA ASP A 108 18.39 -0.33 12.30
C ASP A 108 18.69 0.07 10.85
N PHE A 109 18.62 -0.90 9.94
CA PHE A 109 18.94 -0.70 8.54
C PHE A 109 18.11 -1.60 7.63
N ALA A 110 17.61 -1.04 6.54
CA ALA A 110 16.87 -1.76 5.52
C ALA A 110 17.32 -1.27 4.14
N GLU A 111 17.89 -2.19 3.37
CA GLU A 111 18.31 -1.94 1.98
C GLU A 111 17.81 -3.06 1.08
N GLU A 112 17.55 -2.70 -0.18
CA GLU A 112 17.22 -3.67 -1.23
C GLU A 112 18.49 -3.92 -2.04
N ILE A 113 19.07 -5.11 -1.91
CA ILE A 113 20.23 -5.54 -2.71
C ILE A 113 19.73 -6.51 -3.78
N GLN A 114 19.84 -6.11 -5.04
CA GLN A 114 19.59 -7.00 -6.16
C GLN A 114 20.78 -7.93 -6.37
N ALA A 115 20.67 -9.17 -5.84
CA ALA A 115 21.67 -10.20 -6.02
C ALA A 115 21.49 -10.91 -7.38
N GLY A 116 21.88 -10.24 -8.47
CA GLY A 116 21.95 -10.85 -9.81
C GLY A 116 21.81 -9.86 -10.97
N THR A 117 22.78 -9.85 -11.88
CA THR A 117 22.66 -9.24 -13.21
C THR A 117 22.01 -10.24 -14.17
N SER A 118 20.73 -10.06 -14.50
CA SER A 118 20.07 -10.61 -15.69
C SER A 118 18.78 -9.84 -15.95
#